data_AF-A0A9E2CIE1-F1
#
_entry.id   AF-A0A9E2CIE1-F1
#
_cell.length_a   1.000
_cell.length_b   1.000
_cell.length_c   1.000
_cell.angle_alpha   90.00
_cell.angle_beta   90.00
_cell.angle_gamma   90.00
#
_symmetry.space_group_name_H-M   'P 1'
#
loop_
_entity.id
_entity.type
_entity.pdbx_description
1 polymer ?
#
loop_
_entity_poly.entity_id
_entity_poly.type
_entity_poly.pdbx_seq_one_letter_code
_entity_poly.pdbx_strand_id
1 'polypeptide(L)' 'GMGGGGPVRVTPFTVDELALGSARQSDIRALFAAGSAGSEYRMGFRIGGVVSHAFFRGYALTFDFERMQLLLMPEK' A
#
# COMPACT_ATOMS: atom_id res chain seq x y z
N GLY A 1 11.74 12.32 5.95
CA GLY A 1 12.05 11.14 6.80
C GLY A 1 13.20 10.35 6.19
N MET A 2 13.50 9.18 6.74
CA MET A 2 14.46 8.23 6.16
C MET A 2 13.70 7.07 5.51
N GLY A 3 14.03 6.74 4.27
CA GLY A 3 13.58 5.52 3.58
C GLY A 3 14.73 4.53 3.42
N GLY A 4 14.45 3.34 2.86
CA GLY A 4 15.45 2.28 2.68
C GLY A 4 16.63 2.66 1.78
N GLY A 5 16.50 3.70 0.96
CA GLY A 5 17.56 4.25 0.10
C GLY A 5 18.14 5.59 0.56
N GLY A 6 17.85 6.04 1.78
CA GLY A 6 18.31 7.33 2.31
C GLY A 6 17.20 8.35 2.56
N PRO A 7 17.54 9.65 2.68
CA PRO A 7 16.57 10.70 2.99
C PRO A 7 15.49 10.84 1.92
N VAL A 8 14.23 10.92 2.35
CA VAL A 8 13.07 11.11 1.47
C VAL A 8 12.19 12.25 1.95
N ARG A 9 11.68 13.04 1.01
CA ARG A 9 10.61 14.01 1.26
C ARG A 9 9.27 13.29 1.17
N VAL A 10 8.48 13.42 2.24
CA VAL A 10 7.14 12.83 2.34
C VAL A 10 6.15 13.91 2.74
N THR A 11 4.97 13.87 2.14
CA THR A 11 3.82 14.70 2.48
C THR A 11 2.73 13.78 3.04
N PRO A 12 2.31 13.93 4.31
CA PRO A 12 1.23 13.14 4.86
C PRO A 12 -0.13 13.58 4.29
N PHE A 13 -1.03 12.62 4.13
CA PHE A 13 -2.41 12.88 3.74
C PHE A 13 -3.33 11.78 4.30
N THR A 14 -4.62 12.02 4.25
CA THR A 14 -5.65 11.02 4.60
C THR A 14 -6.29 10.52 3.32
N VAL A 15 -6.41 9.20 3.21
CA VAL A 15 -7.26 8.55 2.22
C VAL A 15 -8.60 8.29 2.89
N ASP A 16 -9.66 8.91 2.35
CA ASP A 16 -11.02 8.76 2.90
C ASP A 16 -11.42 7.29 2.97
N GLU A 17 -11.08 6.53 1.93
CA GLU A 17 -11.36 5.10 1.87
C GLU A 17 -10.46 4.34 0.88
N LEU A 18 -10.07 3.12 1.24
CA LEU A 18 -9.42 2.16 0.35
C LEU A 18 -10.11 0.80 0.45
N ALA A 19 -10.35 0.20 -0.71
CA ALA A 19 -10.87 -1.15 -0.82
C ALA A 19 -9.91 -2.07 -1.60
N LEU A 20 -9.67 -3.26 -1.06
CA LEU A 20 -8.99 -4.37 -1.72
C LEU A 20 -9.91 -5.59 -1.70
N GLY A 21 -10.62 -5.82 -2.81
CA GLY A 21 -11.70 -6.81 -2.85
C GLY A 21 -12.80 -6.44 -1.85
N SER A 22 -13.10 -7.34 -0.91
CA SER A 22 -14.06 -7.11 0.17
C SER A 22 -13.47 -6.42 1.41
N ALA A 23 -12.14 -6.29 1.50
CA ALA A 23 -11.49 -5.57 2.58
C ALA A 23 -11.61 -4.06 2.35
N ARG A 24 -12.16 -3.32 3.31
CA ARG A 24 -12.42 -1.89 3.21
C ARG A 24 -12.03 -1.19 4.51
N GLN A 25 -11.31 -0.09 4.39
CA GLN A 25 -10.95 0.76 5.53
C GLN A 25 -11.15 2.23 5.16
N SER A 26 -11.57 3.02 6.13
CA SER A 26 -11.71 4.47 6.02
C SER A 26 -10.64 5.20 6.83
N ASP A 27 -10.49 6.50 6.58
CA ASP A 27 -9.64 7.41 7.38
C ASP A 27 -8.18 6.95 7.48
N ILE A 28 -7.64 6.45 6.37
CA ILE A 28 -6.31 5.84 6.33
C ILE A 28 -5.24 6.91 6.24
N ARG A 29 -4.32 6.93 7.20
CA ARG A 29 -3.12 7.79 7.13
C ARG A 29 -2.16 7.27 6.08
N ALA A 30 -1.89 8.10 5.08
CA ALA A 30 -1.01 7.79 3.97
C ALA A 30 0.15 8.79 3.86
N LEU A 31 1.16 8.41 3.09
CA LEU A 31 2.34 9.21 2.83
C LEU A 31 2.57 9.28 1.32
N PHE A 32 2.65 10.49 0.78
CA PHE A 32 3.11 10.72 -0.58
C PHE A 32 4.61 10.98 -0.52
N ALA A 33 5.41 10.06 -1.05
CA ALA A 33 6.85 10.26 -1.19
C ALA A 33 7.12 10.77 -2.60
N ALA A 34 7.70 11.96 -2.73
CA ALA A 34 8.20 12.42 -4.02
C ALA A 34 9.40 11.52 -4.40
N GLY A 35 9.15 10.55 -5.29
CA GLY A 35 10.19 9.71 -5.86
C GLY A 35 11.11 10.50 -6.79
N SER A 36 12.20 9.89 -7.23
CA SER A 36 12.91 10.39 -8.41
C SER A 36 11.93 10.41 -9.59
N ALA A 37 11.94 11.47 -10.40
CA ALA A 37 11.05 11.62 -11.53
C ALA A 37 11.03 10.32 -12.37
N GLY A 38 9.83 9.77 -12.60
CA GLY A 38 9.62 8.57 -13.42
C GLY A 38 9.60 7.23 -12.68
N SER A 39 9.79 7.18 -11.35
CA SER A 39 9.72 5.91 -10.59
C SER A 39 8.37 5.19 -10.74
N GLU A 40 7.28 5.94 -10.90
CA GLU A 40 5.93 5.41 -11.11
C GLU A 40 5.79 4.58 -12.40
N TYR A 41 6.67 4.74 -13.40
CA TYR A 41 6.56 4.10 -14.71
C TYR A 41 7.57 2.96 -14.92
N ARG A 42 8.40 2.66 -13.92
CA ARG A 42 9.52 1.71 -14.05
C ARG A 42 9.12 0.25 -14.25
N MET A 43 7.89 -0.13 -13.93
CA MET A 43 7.39 -1.50 -14.07
C MET A 43 6.59 -1.75 -15.36
N GLY A 44 6.62 -0.83 -16.33
CA GLY A 44 5.85 -0.96 -17.58
C GLY A 44 4.36 -0.65 -17.42
N PHE A 45 3.93 -0.22 -16.22
CA PHE A 45 2.63 0.34 -15.90
C PHE A 45 2.81 1.48 -14.90
N ARG A 46 1.78 2.33 -14.76
CA ARG A 46 1.78 3.41 -13.77
C ARG A 46 1.44 2.87 -12.38
N ILE A 47 2.35 3.03 -11.43
CA ILE A 47 2.14 2.71 -10.02
C ILE A 47 1.29 3.83 -9.40
N GLY A 48 0.07 3.51 -8.96
CA GLY A 48 -0.82 4.45 -8.27
C GLY A 48 -0.53 4.62 -6.78
N GLY A 49 0.26 3.72 -6.19
CA GLY A 49 0.61 3.72 -4.77
C GLY A 49 1.05 2.33 -4.31
N VAL A 50 1.45 2.22 -3.04
CA VAL A 50 1.82 0.96 -2.39
C VAL A 50 1.03 0.82 -1.10
N VAL A 51 0.39 -0.34 -0.93
CA VAL A 51 -0.33 -0.67 0.31
C VAL A 51 0.65 -1.32 1.28
N SER A 52 0.84 -0.69 2.43
CA SER A 52 1.75 -1.20 3.45
C SER A 52 1.10 -2.28 4.32
N HIS A 53 1.91 -3.00 5.09
CA HIS A 53 1.44 -3.95 6.09
C HIS A 53 0.43 -3.35 7.09
N ALA A 54 0.44 -2.03 7.32
CA ALA A 54 -0.49 -1.38 8.24
C ALA A 54 -1.97 -1.60 7.85
N PHE A 55 -2.28 -1.62 6.55
CA PHE A 55 -3.64 -1.90 6.05
C PHE A 55 -4.08 -3.33 6.40
N PHE A 56 -3.15 -4.28 6.39
CA PHE A 56 -3.46 -5.70 6.56
C PHE A 56 -3.55 -6.16 8.02
N ARG A 57 -3.20 -5.32 9.00
CA ARG A 57 -3.13 -5.71 10.43
C ARG A 57 -4.43 -6.23 11.03
N GLY A 58 -5.59 -5.89 10.45
CA GLY A 58 -6.89 -6.40 10.90
C GLY A 58 -7.32 -7.70 10.21
N TYR A 59 -6.42 -8.34 9.45
CA TYR A 59 -6.72 -9.53 8.67
C TYR A 59 -5.65 -10.60 8.86
N ALA A 60 -6.10 -11.85 8.94
CA ALA A 60 -5.24 -12.99 8.64
C ALA A 60 -4.98 -13.00 7.12
N LEU A 61 -3.75 -12.59 6.75
CA LEU A 61 -3.28 -12.43 5.38
C LEU A 61 -2.57 -13.69 4.88
N THR A 62 -3.00 -14.25 3.74
CA THR A 62 -2.32 -15.34 3.05
C THR A 62 -1.94 -14.93 1.63
N PHE A 63 -0.69 -15.17 1.26
CA PHE A 63 -0.20 -15.07 -0.13
C PHE A 63 -0.17 -16.47 -0.73
N ASP A 64 -1.10 -16.75 -1.64
CA ASP A 64 -1.13 -17.99 -2.41
C ASP A 64 -0.41 -17.76 -3.75
N PHE A 65 0.83 -18.22 -3.84
CA PHE A 65 1.67 -18.04 -5.01
C PHE A 65 1.33 -18.99 -6.16
N GLU A 66 0.71 -20.14 -5.89
CA GLU A 66 0.30 -21.08 -6.93
C GLU A 66 -0.94 -20.56 -7.66
N ARG A 67 -1.91 -20.05 -6.90
CA ARG A 67 -3.14 -19.48 -7.45
C ARG A 67 -3.02 -18.00 -7.79
N MET A 68 -1.92 -17.36 -7.42
CA MET A 68 -1.68 -15.92 -7.57
C MET A 68 -2.79 -15.10 -6.89
N GLN A 69 -3.12 -15.45 -5.65
CA GLN A 69 -4.20 -14.84 -4.86
C GLN A 69 -3.69 -14.25 -3.55
N LEU A 70 -4.36 -13.19 -3.13
CA LEU A 70 -4.21 -12.59 -1.81
C LEU A 70 -5.52 -12.81 -1.04
N LEU A 71 -5.46 -13.61 0.02
CA LEU A 71 -6.62 -13.94 0.84
C LEU A 71 -6.59 -13.12 2.13
N LEU A 72 -7.72 -12.47 2.43
CA LEU A 72 -7.91 -11.62 3.59
C LEU A 72 -9.09 -12.14 4.40
N MET A 73 -8.81 -12.63 5.60
CA MET A 73 -9.83 -13.06 6.56
C MET A 73 -9.85 -12.09 7.74
N PRO A 74 -10.96 -11.40 8.05
CA PRO A 74 -11.02 -10.50 9.19
C PRO A 74 -10.62 -11.23 10.48
N GLU A 75 -9.72 -10.64 11.27
CA GLU A 75 -9.48 -11.12 12.62
C GLU A 75 -10.69 -10.81 13.50
N LYS A 76 -10.99 -11.71 14.45
CA LYS A 76 -12.12 -11.56 15.39
C LYS A 76 -11.89 -10.47 16.41
#